data_AF-A0A127EMI1-F1
#
_entry.id   AF-A0A127EMI1-F1
#
_cell.length_a   1.000
_cell.length_b   1.000
_cell.length_c   1.000
_cell.angle_alpha   90.00
_cell.angle_beta   90.00
_cell.angle_gamma   90.00
#
_symmetry.space_group_name_H-M   'P 1'
#
loop_
_entity.id
_entity.type
_entity.pdbx_description
1 polymer ?
#
loop_
_entity_poly.entity_id
_entity_poly.type
_entity_poly.pdbx_seq_one_letter_code
_entity_poly.pdbx_strand_id
1 'polypeptide(L)'
;MKAVNGGKIKIGRNCFFNHNCSITACSNISIGDNCCFGNNLVVIDHDHNFRSIGNNIFISDEIIIGNNVWIGANVTVLRNTHIGDNCVIGANCVVKGNIESNTIYTENKDFIKRKI
;
A
#
# COMPACT_ATOMS: atom_id res chain seq x y z
N MET A 1 -7.52 9.21 6.13
CA MET A 1 -7.47 9.04 4.66
C MET A 1 -7.59 10.41 4.02
N LYS A 2 -6.85 10.68 2.94
CA LYS A 2 -6.84 11.98 2.26
C LYS A 2 -6.66 11.80 0.75
N ALA A 3 -7.49 12.45 -0.04
CA ALA A 3 -7.28 12.59 -1.48
C ALA A 3 -6.77 14.02 -1.79
N VAL A 4 -5.80 14.14 -2.68
CA VAL A 4 -5.22 15.41 -3.14
C VAL A 4 -5.16 15.42 -4.66
N ASN A 5 -5.12 16.59 -5.29
CA ASN A 5 -4.95 16.75 -6.75
C ASN A 5 -5.91 15.93 -7.61
N GLY A 6 -7.14 15.70 -7.13
CA GLY A 6 -8.13 14.87 -7.83
C GLY A 6 -7.94 13.36 -7.68
N GLY A 7 -7.02 12.94 -6.81
CA GLY A 7 -6.77 11.53 -6.50
C GLY A 7 -7.99 10.81 -5.92
N LYS A 8 -8.00 9.49 -6.01
CA LYS A 8 -9.13 8.66 -5.60
C LYS A 8 -8.71 7.57 -4.63
N ILE A 9 -9.53 7.34 -3.62
CA ILE A 9 -9.40 6.20 -2.70
C ILE A 9 -10.66 5.36 -2.86
N LYS A 10 -10.49 4.08 -3.20
CA LYS A 10 -11.57 3.09 -3.25
C LYS A 10 -11.24 1.97 -2.26
N ILE A 11 -12.19 1.64 -1.41
CA ILE A 11 -12.05 0.59 -0.40
C ILE A 11 -13.23 -0.37 -0.57
N GLY A 12 -12.91 -1.66 -0.64
CA GLY A 12 -13.90 -2.73 -0.69
C GLY A 12 -14.63 -2.92 0.64
N ARG A 13 -15.39 -3.99 0.71
CA ARG A 13 -16.20 -4.36 1.88
C ARG A 13 -15.35 -5.03 2.95
N ASN A 14 -15.83 -4.99 4.19
CA ASN A 14 -15.26 -5.70 5.32
C ASN A 14 -13.76 -5.44 5.56
N CYS A 15 -13.29 -4.23 5.27
CA CYS A 15 -11.92 -3.84 5.57
C CYS A 15 -11.80 -3.34 7.01
N PHE A 16 -10.73 -3.77 7.68
CA PHE A 16 -10.38 -3.33 9.03
C PHE A 16 -9.09 -2.51 9.00
N PHE A 17 -9.14 -1.29 9.55
CA PHE A 17 -7.99 -0.43 9.76
C PHE A 17 -7.76 -0.22 11.24
N ASN A 18 -6.59 -0.60 11.73
CA ASN A 18 -6.20 -0.36 13.12
C ASN A 18 -5.82 1.12 13.33
N HIS A 19 -5.31 1.44 14.52
CA HIS A 19 -4.98 2.80 14.92
C HIS A 19 -3.89 3.43 14.04
N ASN A 20 -4.04 4.74 13.79
CA ASN A 20 -3.04 5.59 13.14
C ASN A 20 -2.67 5.17 11.70
N CYS A 21 -3.60 4.57 10.96
CA CYS A 21 -3.41 4.30 9.54
C CYS A 21 -3.56 5.59 8.70
N SER A 22 -2.57 5.87 7.86
CA SER A 22 -2.55 6.98 6.91
C SER A 22 -2.61 6.47 5.47
N ILE A 23 -3.56 6.97 4.70
CA ILE A 23 -3.73 6.65 3.28
C ILE A 23 -3.89 7.96 2.54
N THR A 24 -2.95 8.28 1.65
CA THR A 24 -2.92 9.54 0.91
C THR A 24 -2.80 9.27 -0.58
N ALA A 25 -3.87 9.59 -1.33
CA ALA A 25 -3.93 9.42 -2.77
C ALA A 25 -3.80 10.75 -3.51
N CYS A 26 -2.85 10.83 -4.43
CA CYS A 26 -2.69 11.89 -5.42
C CYS A 26 -3.12 11.40 -6.83
N SER A 27 -3.05 10.08 -7.08
CA SER A 27 -3.51 9.40 -8.29
C SER A 27 -4.69 8.47 -7.96
N ASN A 28 -4.43 7.21 -7.63
CA ASN A 28 -5.46 6.23 -7.35
C ASN A 28 -4.93 5.16 -6.38
N ILE A 29 -5.64 4.98 -5.26
CA ILE A 29 -5.42 3.89 -4.32
C ILE A 29 -6.68 3.03 -4.30
N SER A 30 -6.54 1.78 -4.71
CA SER A 30 -7.61 0.77 -4.69
C SER A 30 -7.29 -0.31 -3.67
N ILE A 31 -8.23 -0.59 -2.77
CA ILE A 31 -8.17 -1.68 -1.79
C ILE A 31 -9.36 -2.60 -2.01
N GLY A 32 -9.12 -3.91 -2.14
CA GLY A 32 -10.14 -4.94 -2.33
C GLY A 32 -10.98 -5.23 -1.08
N ASP A 33 -11.72 -6.33 -1.14
CA ASP A 33 -12.59 -6.79 -0.05
C ASP A 33 -11.78 -7.55 1.04
N ASN A 34 -12.30 -7.57 2.27
CA ASN A 34 -11.82 -8.37 3.41
C ASN A 34 -10.34 -8.15 3.78
N CYS A 35 -9.83 -6.92 3.65
CA CYS A 35 -8.45 -6.62 4.03
C CYS A 35 -8.31 -6.21 5.49
N CYS A 36 -7.20 -6.58 6.12
CA CYS A 36 -6.87 -6.24 7.50
C CYS A 36 -5.54 -5.49 7.57
N PHE A 37 -5.54 -4.33 8.21
CA PHE A 37 -4.38 -3.44 8.29
C PHE A 37 -3.99 -3.19 9.75
N GLY A 38 -2.74 -3.52 10.10
CA GLY A 38 -2.16 -3.28 11.41
C GLY A 38 -1.94 -1.80 11.71
N ASN A 39 -1.48 -1.51 12.93
CA ASN A 39 -1.27 -0.14 13.41
C ASN A 39 -0.25 0.62 12.56
N ASN A 40 -0.41 1.94 12.47
CA ASN A 40 0.57 2.83 11.83
C ASN A 40 0.88 2.48 10.36
N LEU A 41 -0.07 1.89 9.63
CA LEU A 41 0.06 1.70 8.18
C LEU A 41 0.22 3.05 7.50
N VAL A 42 1.12 3.13 6.52
CA VAL A 42 1.19 4.24 5.57
C VAL A 42 0.99 3.71 4.15
N VAL A 43 0.05 4.28 3.40
CA VAL A 43 -0.11 4.03 1.95
C VAL A 43 -0.04 5.36 1.23
N ILE A 44 0.95 5.52 0.35
CA ILE A 44 1.21 6.78 -0.34
C ILE A 44 1.59 6.53 -1.81
N ASP A 45 0.75 7.02 -2.71
CA ASP A 45 0.83 6.79 -4.15
C ASP A 45 1.62 7.88 -4.91
N HIS A 46 2.35 8.73 -4.19
CA HIS A 46 3.11 9.85 -4.73
C HIS A 46 4.41 10.10 -3.98
N ASP A 47 5.39 10.63 -4.72
CA ASP A 47 6.66 11.14 -4.22
C ASP A 47 6.77 12.64 -4.54
N HIS A 48 7.70 13.33 -3.86
CA HIS A 48 8.12 14.65 -4.29
C HIS A 48 9.12 14.56 -5.46
N ASN A 49 8.87 15.31 -6.52
CA ASN A 49 9.82 15.47 -7.62
C ASN A 49 11.00 16.37 -7.20
N PHE A 50 11.98 15.79 -6.51
CA PHE A 50 13.15 16.52 -6.02
C PHE A 50 14.03 17.14 -7.14
N ARG A 51 13.77 16.79 -8.41
CA ARG A 51 14.46 17.35 -9.58
C ARG A 51 13.68 18.51 -10.23
N SER A 52 12.44 18.75 -9.83
CA SER A 52 11.63 19.85 -10.37
C SER A 52 11.79 21.11 -9.52
N ILE A 53 12.01 22.24 -10.18
CA ILE A 53 11.94 23.57 -9.57
C ILE A 53 10.63 24.20 -10.09
N GLY A 54 9.58 24.29 -9.25
CA GLY A 54 8.30 24.91 -9.60
C GLY A 54 7.05 24.12 -9.16
N ASN A 55 5.92 24.34 -9.86
CA ASN A 55 4.58 23.95 -9.42
C ASN A 55 4.23 22.46 -9.59
N ASN A 56 5.02 21.65 -10.32
CA ASN A 56 4.73 20.24 -10.53
C ASN A 56 5.53 19.35 -9.57
N ILE A 57 5.22 19.49 -8.28
CA ILE A 57 6.02 18.95 -7.18
C ILE A 57 5.81 17.46 -6.92
N PHE A 58 4.79 16.81 -7.51
CA PHE A 58 4.48 15.41 -7.24
C PHE A 58 4.67 14.52 -8.46
N ILE A 59 5.20 13.32 -8.22
CA ILE A 59 5.18 12.20 -9.16
C ILE A 59 4.27 11.15 -8.54
N SER A 60 3.15 10.82 -9.19
CA SER A 60 2.15 9.90 -8.68
C SER A 60 1.92 8.72 -9.62
N ASP A 61 1.60 7.56 -9.06
CA ASP A 61 1.30 6.33 -9.78
C ASP A 61 0.40 5.47 -8.89
N GLU A 62 -0.42 4.61 -9.47
CA GLU A 62 -1.43 3.92 -8.68
C GLU A 62 -0.87 2.93 -7.65
N ILE A 63 -1.68 2.65 -6.64
CA ILE A 63 -1.48 1.54 -5.72
C ILE A 63 -2.73 0.66 -5.76
N ILE A 64 -2.51 -0.64 -5.94
CA ILE A 64 -3.56 -1.65 -5.92
C ILE A 64 -3.26 -2.67 -4.83
N ILE A 65 -4.20 -2.84 -3.90
CA ILE A 65 -4.19 -3.90 -2.89
C ILE A 65 -5.39 -4.80 -3.21
N GLY A 66 -5.14 -6.08 -3.46
CA GLY A 66 -6.15 -7.08 -3.79
C GLY A 66 -7.10 -7.40 -2.64
N ASN A 67 -7.79 -8.53 -2.75
CA ASN A 67 -8.73 -9.03 -1.76
C ASN A 67 -8.02 -9.91 -0.72
N ASN A 68 -8.60 -9.99 0.47
CA ASN A 68 -8.13 -10.86 1.57
C ASN A 68 -6.64 -10.61 1.93
N VAL A 69 -6.18 -9.37 1.84
CA VAL A 69 -4.79 -9.01 2.16
C VAL A 69 -4.67 -8.66 3.65
N TRP A 70 -3.67 -9.23 4.31
CA TRP A 70 -3.27 -8.83 5.66
C TRP A 70 -1.96 -8.07 5.63
N ILE A 71 -1.97 -6.84 6.15
CA ILE A 71 -0.77 -6.01 6.28
C ILE A 71 -0.46 -5.78 7.76
N GLY A 72 0.76 -6.14 8.17
CA GLY A 72 1.25 -5.98 9.53
C GLY A 72 1.41 -4.52 9.97
N ALA A 73 1.73 -4.33 11.26
CA ALA A 73 1.93 -3.00 11.83
C ALA A 73 3.17 -2.30 11.25
N ASN A 74 3.14 -0.97 11.21
CA ASN A 74 4.20 -0.08 10.74
C ASN A 74 4.66 -0.35 9.30
N VAL A 75 3.79 -0.93 8.46
CA VAL A 75 4.10 -1.12 7.04
C VAL A 75 3.94 0.19 6.28
N THR A 76 4.84 0.44 5.32
CA THR A 76 4.69 1.52 4.35
C THR A 76 4.56 0.94 2.94
N VAL A 77 3.47 1.25 2.24
CA VAL A 77 3.23 0.89 0.84
C VAL A 77 3.49 2.10 -0.04
N LEU A 78 4.46 1.97 -0.94
CA LEU A 78 4.94 3.06 -1.78
C LEU A 78 4.23 3.10 -3.14
N ARG A 79 4.33 4.24 -3.82
CA ARG A 79 3.86 4.46 -5.19
C ARG A 79 4.23 3.33 -6.16
N ASN A 80 3.33 3.04 -7.10
CA ASN A 80 3.49 2.01 -8.13
C ASN A 80 3.68 0.61 -7.51
N THR A 81 2.77 0.27 -6.60
CA THR A 81 2.81 -1.01 -5.87
C THR A 81 1.50 -1.76 -6.02
N HIS A 82 1.61 -3.01 -6.46
CA HIS A 82 0.48 -3.90 -6.71
C HIS A 82 0.64 -5.13 -5.82
N ILE A 83 -0.24 -5.28 -4.83
CA ILE A 83 -0.28 -6.43 -3.93
C ILE A 83 -1.45 -7.32 -4.36
N GLY A 84 -1.15 -8.56 -4.78
CA GLY A 84 -2.16 -9.53 -5.20
C GLY A 84 -3.06 -10.03 -4.07
N ASP A 85 -4.06 -10.81 -4.44
CA ASP A 85 -5.01 -11.39 -3.49
C ASP A 85 -4.32 -12.33 -2.49
N ASN A 86 -4.89 -12.47 -1.29
CA ASN A 86 -4.46 -13.43 -0.27
C ASN A 86 -3.00 -13.24 0.20
N CYS A 87 -2.44 -12.04 0.05
CA CYS A 87 -1.08 -11.77 0.50
C CYS A 87 -1.03 -11.46 2.01
N VAL A 88 0.11 -11.79 2.62
CA VAL A 88 0.45 -11.35 3.97
C VAL A 88 1.73 -10.53 3.92
N ILE A 89 1.66 -9.28 4.38
CA ILE A 89 2.81 -8.40 4.50
C ILE A 89 3.23 -8.35 5.97
N GLY A 90 4.46 -8.75 6.26
CA GLY A 90 5.02 -8.73 7.61
C GLY A 90 5.11 -7.31 8.17
N ALA A 91 5.09 -7.20 9.51
CA ALA A 91 5.27 -5.92 10.18
C ALA A 91 6.61 -5.25 9.83
N ASN A 92 6.65 -3.92 9.90
CA ASN A 92 7.81 -3.05 9.59
C ASN A 92 8.35 -3.15 8.15
N CYS A 93 7.62 -3.71 7.20
CA CYS A 93 8.06 -3.76 5.80
C CYS A 93 7.83 -2.43 5.06
N VAL A 94 8.75 -2.10 4.15
CA VAL A 94 8.57 -1.07 3.11
C VAL A 94 8.32 -1.77 1.77
N VAL A 95 7.09 -1.71 1.28
CA VAL A 95 6.64 -2.47 0.11
C VAL A 95 6.70 -1.60 -1.14
N LYS A 96 7.36 -2.12 -2.17
CA LYS A 96 7.42 -1.51 -3.50
C LYS A 96 7.34 -2.53 -4.62
N GLY A 97 6.58 -2.23 -5.67
CA GLY A 97 6.48 -3.03 -6.89
C GLY A 97 5.39 -4.10 -6.82
N ASN A 98 5.58 -5.20 -7.54
CA ASN A 98 4.56 -6.24 -7.69
C ASN A 98 4.78 -7.39 -6.69
N ILE A 99 3.77 -7.66 -5.86
CA ILE A 99 3.69 -8.83 -4.99
C ILE A 99 2.60 -9.75 -5.55
N GLU A 100 3.00 -10.95 -5.96
CA GLU A 100 2.08 -11.94 -6.54
C GLU A 100 1.08 -12.45 -5.50
N SER A 101 -0.12 -12.80 -5.93
CA SER A 101 -1.15 -13.38 -5.05
C SER A 101 -0.65 -14.62 -4.30
N ASN A 102 -1.19 -14.85 -3.10
CA ASN A 102 -0.82 -15.95 -2.19
C ASN A 102 0.65 -15.89 -1.73
N THR A 103 1.21 -14.69 -1.60
CA THR A 103 2.59 -14.49 -1.15
C THR A 103 2.65 -13.97 0.28
N ILE A 104 3.56 -14.54 1.07
CA ILE A 104 4.03 -13.90 2.30
C ILE A 104 5.27 -13.05 1.96
N TYR A 105 5.18 -11.73 2.17
CA TYR A 105 6.27 -10.77 2.00
C TYR A 105 6.80 -10.33 3.36
N THR A 106 8.09 -10.50 3.59
CA THR A 106 8.79 -9.99 4.78
C THR A 106 10.18 -9.50 4.38
N GLU A 107 10.75 -8.54 5.14
CA GLU A 107 12.09 -8.01 4.85
C GLU A 107 13.24 -8.92 5.32
N ASN A 108 12.96 -9.99 6.08
CA ASN A 108 14.01 -10.90 6.53
C ASN A 108 14.34 -11.91 5.42
N LYS A 109 15.60 -11.97 4.99
CA LYS A 109 16.07 -12.69 3.79
C LYS A 109 15.71 -14.18 3.77
N ASP A 110 15.46 -14.78 4.93
CA ASP A 110 15.14 -16.21 5.07
C ASP A 110 13.67 -16.56 4.79
N PHE A 111 12.81 -15.56 4.56
CA PHE A 111 11.36 -15.75 4.38
C PHE A 111 10.79 -15.06 3.14
N ILE A 112 11.66 -14.58 2.23
CA ILE A 112 11.24 -13.88 1.03
C ILE A 112 10.51 -14.87 0.12
N LYS A 113 9.17 -14.84 0.18
CA LYS A 113 8.22 -15.58 -0.66
C LYS A 113 8.08 -17.05 -0.31
N ARG A 114 7.17 -17.31 0.64
CA ARG A 114 6.47 -18.60 0.69
C ARG A 114 5.11 -18.42 0.05
N LYS A 115 4.77 -19.32 -0.88
CA LYS A 115 3.44 -19.41 -1.46
C LYS A 115 2.53 -20.13 -0.47
N ILE A 116 1.35 -19.56 -0.21
CA ILE A 116 0.31 -20.17 0.63
C ILE A 116 -0.52 -21.14 -0.21
#